data_AF-A0A9E7KWR1-F1
#
_entry.id   AF-A0A9E7KWR1-F1
#
_cell.length_a   1.000
_cell.length_b   1.000
_cell.length_c   1.000
_cell.angle_alpha   90.00
_cell.angle_beta   90.00
_cell.angle_gamma   90.00
#
_symmetry.space_group_name_H-M   'P 1'
#
loop_
_entity.id
_entity.type
_entity.pdbx_description
1 polymer ?
#
loop_
_entity_poly.entity_id
_entity_poly.type
_entity_poly.pdbx_seq_one_letter_code
_entity_poly.pdbx_strand_id
1 'polypeptide(L)'
;MEGAGLAMKPVIKVAALCGSLRRASFNRGLIRSAIQLCDESIEGMKIEYVDIAPLPFLNTDLEVDGKFPAPVEAFRQRIRGADAFLFASPEYNYSFTGPLKNAIDWASRAPNAWADKPAAIVSAGGNFGGGRSQYHLRQVGVFLDLHFINKPELFVQAFQPPSKFDSDGNLIDPEIRERLKQTQMGPNINLVSESSHDAGVILRKLGGFHVNSPFPNPWAGFIHVRFPNSGRAMANPMAAEPPHAGGSGLVLANNDTIRSFLVSTAKDVRHLPDELRDLASALSSHSTVPYRSLRSIWSALPPTDRPALRCLFAGAGFVFSSPKPREKSEDLKERLKKLAESAERREYQELVKDIAPKREAAEPFSSYKDQIGFGLHVVLIMFTGYLVGFAAFRALFNHSAALNAAGGILGMMSAVVGNCYSNLFIQFPSLDDMITTGMSFKDDDS
;
A
#
# COMPACT_ATOMS: atom_id res chain seq x y z
N MET A 1 -18.57 33.44 -48.18
CA MET A 1 -18.12 32.04 -48.14
C MET A 1 -17.04 31.94 -47.09
N GLU A 2 -17.43 31.75 -45.82
CA GLU A 2 -16.50 31.53 -44.71
C GLU A 2 -16.50 30.03 -44.44
N GLY A 3 -15.39 29.38 -44.77
CA GLY A 3 -15.18 27.95 -44.53
C GLY A 3 -14.98 27.72 -43.04
N ALA A 4 -16.03 27.22 -42.37
CA ALA A 4 -15.90 26.63 -41.05
C ALA A 4 -14.95 25.43 -41.14
N GLY A 5 -13.70 25.62 -40.73
CA GLY A 5 -12.76 24.52 -40.53
C GLY A 5 -13.33 23.57 -39.49
N LEU A 6 -13.75 22.38 -39.92
CA LEU A 6 -14.10 21.27 -39.04
C LEU A 6 -12.88 20.95 -38.18
N ALA A 7 -12.85 21.47 -36.95
CA ALA A 7 -11.89 21.08 -35.95
C ALA A 7 -12.08 19.58 -35.69
N MET A 8 -11.17 18.73 -36.17
CA MET A 8 -11.22 17.30 -35.90
C MET A 8 -11.20 17.10 -34.37
N LYS A 9 -12.22 16.42 -33.84
CA LYS A 9 -12.28 16.02 -32.42
C LYS A 9 -10.98 15.27 -32.09
N PRO A 10 -10.22 15.67 -31.05
CA PRO A 10 -9.01 14.95 -30.67
C PRO A 10 -9.37 13.53 -30.23
N VAL A 11 -8.69 12.53 -30.82
CA VAL A 11 -8.91 11.12 -30.51
C VAL A 11 -8.20 10.79 -29.20
N ILE A 12 -8.96 10.37 -28.19
CA ILE A 12 -8.45 9.91 -26.89
C ILE A 12 -7.77 8.54 -27.06
N LYS A 13 -6.49 8.43 -26.70
CA LYS A 13 -5.71 7.19 -26.76
C LYS A 13 -5.69 6.49 -25.41
N VAL A 14 -6.18 5.27 -25.36
CA VAL A 14 -6.18 4.44 -24.14
C VAL A 14 -5.19 3.30 -24.31
N ALA A 15 -4.17 3.22 -23.46
CA ALA A 15 -3.26 2.07 -23.42
C ALA A 15 -3.83 0.98 -22.50
N ALA A 16 -4.08 -0.20 -23.06
CA ALA A 16 -4.58 -1.36 -22.34
C ALA A 16 -3.44 -2.33 -22.01
N LEU A 17 -3.30 -2.69 -20.72
CA LEU A 17 -2.27 -3.59 -20.22
C LEU A 17 -2.90 -4.83 -19.58
N CYS A 18 -2.36 -6.01 -19.87
CA CYS A 18 -2.84 -7.27 -19.28
C CYS A 18 -1.78 -7.88 -18.36
N GLY A 19 -2.12 -8.15 -17.11
CA GLY A 19 -1.22 -8.81 -16.16
C GLY A 19 -0.97 -10.31 -16.41
N SER A 20 -1.58 -10.87 -17.46
CA SER A 20 -1.43 -12.28 -17.81
C SER A 20 -0.72 -12.45 -19.16
N LEU A 21 0.39 -13.18 -19.13
CA LEU A 21 1.19 -13.50 -20.32
C LEU A 21 0.69 -14.76 -21.06
N ARG A 22 -0.32 -15.45 -20.51
CA ARG A 22 -0.89 -16.66 -21.13
C ARG A 22 -1.56 -16.30 -22.46
N ARG A 23 -1.39 -17.15 -23.47
CA ARG A 23 -1.98 -16.97 -24.82
C ARG A 23 -3.52 -16.82 -24.75
N ALA A 24 -4.19 -17.77 -24.12
CA ALA A 24 -5.64 -17.78 -23.93
C ALA A 24 -6.06 -17.13 -22.60
N SER A 25 -5.53 -15.95 -22.28
CA SER A 25 -5.90 -15.26 -21.04
C SER A 25 -7.28 -14.62 -21.13
N PHE A 26 -8.16 -14.93 -20.18
CA PHE A 26 -9.47 -14.28 -20.03
C PHE A 26 -9.37 -12.77 -19.82
N ASN A 27 -8.33 -12.32 -19.11
CA ASN A 27 -8.07 -10.88 -18.92
C ASN A 27 -7.68 -10.20 -20.25
N ARG A 28 -6.96 -10.92 -21.13
CA ARG A 28 -6.69 -10.44 -22.49
C ARG A 28 -7.97 -10.47 -23.34
N GLY A 29 -8.85 -11.44 -23.10
CA GLY A 29 -10.21 -11.47 -23.65
C GLY A 29 -11.03 -10.23 -23.33
N LEU A 30 -11.05 -9.81 -22.06
CA LEU A 30 -11.72 -8.58 -21.65
C LEU A 30 -11.19 -7.35 -22.39
N ILE A 31 -9.88 -7.24 -22.59
CA ILE A 31 -9.30 -6.15 -23.40
C ILE A 31 -9.74 -6.24 -24.86
N ARG A 32 -9.73 -7.44 -25.48
CA ARG A 32 -10.21 -7.61 -26.86
C ARG A 32 -11.66 -7.16 -27.01
N SER A 33 -12.53 -7.54 -26.06
CA SER A 33 -13.92 -7.11 -26.05
C SER A 33 -14.08 -5.61 -25.78
N ALA A 34 -13.22 -5.01 -24.95
CA ALA A 34 -13.23 -3.56 -24.72
C ALA A 34 -12.83 -2.78 -25.99
N ILE A 35 -11.84 -3.27 -26.74
CA ILE A 35 -11.43 -2.69 -28.03
C ILE A 35 -12.60 -2.74 -29.02
N GLN A 36 -13.21 -3.92 -29.20
CA GLN A 36 -14.36 -4.09 -30.10
C GLN A 36 -15.52 -3.16 -29.75
N LEU A 37 -15.90 -3.10 -28.47
CA LEU A 37 -16.98 -2.23 -28.01
C LEU A 37 -16.65 -0.74 -28.18
N CYS A 38 -15.39 -0.34 -27.97
CA CYS A 38 -14.92 1.02 -28.20
C CYS A 38 -15.08 1.41 -29.67
N ASP A 39 -14.60 0.56 -30.58
CA ASP A 39 -14.68 0.78 -32.03
C ASP A 39 -16.13 0.82 -32.52
N GLU A 40 -17.03 0.04 -31.91
CA GLU A 40 -18.46 -0.01 -32.23
C GLU A 40 -19.26 1.18 -31.69
N SER A 41 -18.91 1.68 -30.49
CA SER A 41 -19.82 2.53 -29.69
C SER A 41 -19.30 3.94 -29.37
N ILE A 42 -18.00 4.22 -29.52
CA ILE A 42 -17.40 5.47 -29.02
C ILE A 42 -16.55 6.13 -30.11
N GLU A 43 -17.14 7.15 -30.76
CA GLU A 43 -16.41 7.96 -31.73
C GLU A 43 -15.39 8.88 -31.02
N GLY A 44 -14.14 8.85 -31.47
CA GLY A 44 -13.06 9.67 -30.92
C GLY A 44 -12.31 9.04 -29.74
N MET A 45 -12.46 7.75 -29.47
CA MET A 45 -11.60 7.01 -28.55
C MET A 45 -10.98 5.81 -29.25
N LYS A 46 -9.71 5.52 -28.94
CA LYS A 46 -8.99 4.35 -29.47
C LYS A 46 -8.27 3.63 -28.34
N ILE A 47 -8.57 2.34 -28.16
CA ILE A 47 -7.88 1.48 -27.20
C ILE A 47 -6.79 0.69 -27.92
N GLU A 48 -5.54 0.80 -27.47
CA GLU A 48 -4.40 0.01 -27.96
C GLU A 48 -3.94 -0.98 -26.89
N TYR A 49 -3.87 -2.27 -27.24
CA TYR A 49 -3.24 -3.25 -26.38
C TYR A 49 -1.70 -3.11 -26.42
N VAL A 50 -1.10 -2.89 -25.25
CA VAL A 50 0.35 -2.80 -25.07
C VAL A 50 0.85 -4.12 -24.49
N ASP A 51 1.65 -4.86 -25.28
CA ASP A 51 2.24 -6.11 -24.83
C ASP A 51 3.39 -5.85 -23.85
N ILE A 52 3.32 -6.51 -22.70
CA ILE A 52 4.30 -6.42 -21.62
C ILE A 52 5.19 -7.66 -21.52
N ALA A 53 4.94 -8.70 -22.32
CA ALA A 53 5.74 -9.92 -22.33
C ALA A 53 7.24 -9.70 -22.63
N PRO A 54 7.64 -8.75 -23.51
CA PRO A 54 9.05 -8.51 -23.81
C PRO A 54 9.83 -7.78 -22.71
N LEU A 55 9.16 -7.31 -21.64
CA LEU A 55 9.82 -6.54 -20.60
C LEU A 55 10.72 -7.45 -19.75
N PRO A 56 12.02 -7.12 -19.59
CA PRO A 56 12.85 -7.82 -18.62
C PRO A 56 12.32 -7.57 -17.21
N PHE A 57 12.70 -8.40 -16.23
CA PHE A 57 12.48 -8.02 -14.85
C PHE A 57 13.25 -6.74 -14.52
N LEU A 58 12.65 -5.88 -13.71
CA LEU A 58 13.30 -4.66 -13.29
C LEU A 58 14.60 -4.99 -12.56
N ASN A 59 15.68 -4.50 -13.15
CA ASN A 59 17.00 -4.48 -12.56
C ASN A 59 17.59 -3.10 -12.85
N THR A 60 17.96 -2.36 -11.82
CA THR A 60 18.54 -1.02 -11.92
C THR A 60 19.90 -1.02 -12.60
N ASP A 61 20.60 -2.15 -12.65
CA ASP A 61 21.87 -2.27 -13.40
C ASP A 61 21.66 -2.14 -14.92
N LEU A 62 20.43 -2.33 -15.40
CA LEU A 62 20.06 -2.11 -16.80
C LEU A 62 19.84 -0.62 -17.11
N GLU A 63 19.87 0.26 -16.10
CA GLU A 63 19.80 1.71 -16.25
C GLU A 63 21.21 2.26 -16.48
N VAL A 64 21.60 2.37 -17.74
CA VAL A 64 22.93 2.87 -18.13
C VAL A 64 22.78 4.25 -18.74
N ASP A 65 23.51 5.23 -18.20
CA ASP A 65 23.51 6.62 -18.67
C ASP A 65 22.10 7.25 -18.77
N GLY A 66 21.20 6.88 -17.86
CA GLY A 66 19.82 7.36 -17.82
C GLY A 66 18.91 6.80 -18.91
N LYS A 67 19.32 5.73 -19.60
CA LYS A 67 18.53 5.03 -20.62
C LYS A 67 18.11 3.65 -20.13
N PHE A 68 16.99 3.16 -20.65
CA PHE A 68 16.49 1.81 -20.39
C PHE A 68 16.74 0.87 -21.58
N PRO A 69 16.62 -0.46 -21.39
CA PRO A 69 16.65 -1.41 -22.50
C PRO A 69 15.62 -1.05 -23.59
N ALA A 70 15.95 -1.30 -24.86
CA ALA A 70 15.08 -1.00 -26.01
C ALA A 70 13.59 -1.41 -25.84
N PRO A 71 13.24 -2.64 -25.36
CA PRO A 71 11.83 -2.99 -25.13
C PRO A 71 11.17 -2.14 -24.04
N VAL A 72 11.92 -1.73 -23.01
CA VAL A 72 11.43 -0.85 -21.94
C VAL A 72 11.21 0.57 -22.45
N GLU A 73 12.12 1.10 -23.28
CA GLU A 73 11.94 2.44 -23.88
C GLU A 73 10.74 2.48 -24.83
N ALA A 74 10.59 1.48 -25.70
CA ALA A 74 9.45 1.37 -26.60
C ALA A 74 8.13 1.29 -25.81
N PHE A 75 8.11 0.52 -24.73
CA PHE A 75 6.98 0.45 -23.81
C PHE A 75 6.69 1.81 -23.16
N ARG A 76 7.70 2.46 -22.55
CA ARG A 76 7.57 3.77 -21.90
C ARG A 76 7.07 4.84 -22.87
N GLN A 77 7.50 4.82 -24.12
CA GLN A 77 7.01 5.74 -25.16
C GLN A 77 5.51 5.57 -25.40
N ARG A 78 5.01 4.33 -25.49
CA ARG A 78 3.56 4.07 -25.63
C ARG A 78 2.76 4.56 -24.41
N ILE A 79 3.28 4.30 -23.20
CA ILE A 79 2.63 4.76 -21.97
C ILE A 79 2.59 6.30 -21.88
N ARG A 80 3.68 6.98 -22.25
CA ARG A 80 3.70 8.45 -22.30
C ARG A 80 2.71 9.02 -23.31
N GLY A 81 2.58 8.38 -24.48
CA GLY A 81 1.68 8.80 -25.56
C GLY A 81 0.20 8.47 -25.37
N ALA A 82 -0.16 7.75 -24.29
CA ALA A 82 -1.54 7.45 -23.95
C ALA A 82 -2.15 8.54 -23.07
N ASP A 83 -3.42 8.86 -23.28
CA ASP A 83 -4.21 9.81 -22.50
C ASP A 83 -4.87 9.12 -21.29
N ALA A 84 -5.13 7.82 -21.38
CA ALA A 84 -5.74 7.02 -20.31
C ALA A 84 -5.22 5.58 -20.31
N PHE A 85 -5.50 4.84 -19.23
CA PHE A 85 -5.10 3.45 -19.09
C PHE A 85 -6.28 2.51 -18.81
N LEU A 86 -6.22 1.30 -19.37
CA LEU A 86 -7.10 0.20 -19.03
C LEU A 86 -6.27 -0.98 -18.52
N PHE A 87 -6.40 -1.33 -17.26
CA PHE A 87 -5.69 -2.46 -16.67
C PHE A 87 -6.59 -3.69 -16.59
N ALA A 88 -6.19 -4.77 -17.26
CA ALA A 88 -6.75 -6.09 -17.00
C ALA A 88 -5.87 -6.82 -15.98
N SER A 89 -6.33 -6.85 -14.73
CA SER A 89 -5.55 -7.31 -13.56
C SER A 89 -6.03 -8.69 -13.10
N PRO A 90 -5.30 -9.79 -13.39
CA PRO A 90 -5.58 -11.09 -12.79
C PRO A 90 -5.23 -11.08 -11.30
N GLU A 91 -5.82 -11.99 -10.53
CA GLU A 91 -5.48 -12.19 -9.11
C GLU A 91 -4.68 -13.48 -8.91
N TYR A 92 -3.42 -13.34 -8.49
CA TYR A 92 -2.58 -14.43 -8.02
C TYR A 92 -2.27 -14.21 -6.54
N ASN A 93 -2.59 -15.20 -5.70
CA ASN A 93 -2.28 -15.20 -4.28
C ASN A 93 -2.68 -13.89 -3.57
N TYR A 94 -3.95 -13.49 -3.70
CA TYR A 94 -4.52 -12.27 -3.08
C TYR A 94 -3.99 -10.93 -3.60
N SER A 95 -3.22 -10.91 -4.70
CA SER A 95 -2.75 -9.65 -5.29
C SER A 95 -2.78 -9.64 -6.82
N PHE A 96 -2.43 -8.50 -7.40
CA PHE A 96 -2.19 -8.39 -8.84
C PHE A 96 -0.84 -9.00 -9.20
N THR A 97 -0.70 -9.34 -10.47
CA THR A 97 0.37 -10.22 -10.94
C THR A 97 1.73 -9.52 -11.06
N GLY A 98 2.80 -10.29 -10.83
CA GLY A 98 4.19 -9.83 -11.02
C GLY A 98 4.48 -9.16 -12.37
N PRO A 99 4.08 -9.74 -13.52
CA PRO A 99 4.26 -9.08 -14.84
C PRO A 99 3.64 -7.69 -14.92
N LEU A 100 2.43 -7.51 -14.38
CA LEU A 100 1.77 -6.21 -14.35
C LEU A 100 2.53 -5.22 -13.45
N LYS A 101 2.95 -5.65 -12.26
CA LYS A 101 3.75 -4.82 -11.36
C LYS A 101 5.07 -4.41 -11.99
N ASN A 102 5.76 -5.34 -12.66
CA ASN A 102 7.00 -5.08 -13.36
C ASN A 102 6.83 -4.02 -14.46
N ALA A 103 5.75 -4.11 -15.26
CA ALA A 103 5.43 -3.09 -16.25
C ALA A 103 5.17 -1.72 -15.62
N ILE A 104 4.43 -1.67 -14.51
CA ILE A 104 4.18 -0.45 -13.75
C ILE A 104 5.49 0.16 -13.24
N ASP A 105 6.38 -0.65 -12.68
CA ASP A 105 7.64 -0.20 -12.11
C ASP A 105 8.61 0.32 -13.19
N TRP A 106 8.66 -0.33 -14.35
CA TRP A 106 9.48 0.16 -15.46
C TRP A 106 9.03 1.53 -15.97
N ALA A 107 7.73 1.79 -16.01
CA ALA A 107 7.20 3.08 -16.44
C ALA A 107 7.15 4.14 -15.32
N SER A 108 7.34 3.77 -14.06
CA SER A 108 7.42 4.72 -12.93
C SER A 108 8.82 5.35 -12.77
N ARG A 109 9.88 4.70 -13.28
CA ARG A 109 11.25 5.26 -13.29
C ARG A 109 11.26 6.67 -13.88
N ALA A 110 12.04 7.58 -13.29
CA ALA A 110 12.00 8.99 -13.65
C ALA A 110 12.26 9.21 -15.16
N PRO A 111 11.45 10.05 -15.84
CA PRO A 111 10.20 10.64 -15.36
C PRO A 111 9.06 9.62 -15.30
N ASN A 112 8.22 9.72 -14.25
CA ASN A 112 7.03 8.87 -14.07
C ASN A 112 6.08 9.05 -15.26
N ALA A 113 5.81 7.98 -16.02
CA ALA A 113 4.96 8.02 -17.21
C ALA A 113 3.45 7.86 -16.91
N TRP A 114 3.09 7.58 -15.64
CA TRP A 114 1.72 7.29 -15.20
C TRP A 114 0.96 8.50 -14.67
N ALA A 115 1.67 9.51 -14.16
CA ALA A 115 1.10 10.61 -13.39
C ALA A 115 0.02 11.40 -14.14
N ASP A 116 -0.97 11.88 -13.38
CA ASP A 116 -2.07 12.75 -13.81
C ASP A 116 -2.98 12.16 -14.90
N LYS A 117 -3.01 10.83 -15.04
CA LYS A 117 -3.79 10.15 -16.09
C LYS A 117 -4.94 9.31 -15.52
N PRO A 118 -6.12 9.35 -16.16
CA PRO A 118 -7.23 8.47 -15.82
C PRO A 118 -6.90 7.01 -16.08
N ALA A 119 -7.41 6.13 -15.22
CA ALA A 119 -7.27 4.69 -15.38
C ALA A 119 -8.54 3.92 -15.02
N ALA A 120 -8.82 2.83 -15.72
CA ALA A 120 -9.86 1.86 -15.39
C ALA A 120 -9.24 0.49 -15.12
N ILE A 121 -9.92 -0.33 -14.33
CA ILE A 121 -9.48 -1.69 -14.01
C ILE A 121 -10.61 -2.67 -14.29
N VAL A 122 -10.27 -3.77 -14.96
CA VAL A 122 -11.13 -4.94 -15.15
C VAL A 122 -10.37 -6.18 -14.70
N SER A 123 -11.09 -7.21 -14.25
CA SER A 123 -10.44 -8.45 -13.85
C SER A 123 -11.30 -9.67 -14.14
N ALA A 124 -10.65 -10.76 -14.52
CA ALA A 124 -11.22 -12.09 -14.63
C ALA A 124 -10.38 -13.07 -13.81
N GLY A 125 -11.03 -13.85 -12.93
CA GLY A 125 -10.35 -14.80 -12.05
C GLY A 125 -11.33 -15.73 -11.33
N GLY A 126 -10.81 -16.53 -10.40
CA GLY A 126 -11.65 -17.38 -9.54
C GLY A 126 -12.27 -16.60 -8.38
N ASN A 127 -13.25 -17.22 -7.72
CA ASN A 127 -13.94 -16.71 -6.53
C ASN A 127 -14.42 -15.25 -6.70
N PHE A 128 -13.68 -14.28 -6.18
CA PHE A 128 -14.02 -12.86 -6.19
C PHE A 128 -13.71 -12.15 -7.53
N GLY A 129 -13.51 -12.91 -8.61
CA GLY A 129 -13.30 -12.38 -9.97
C GLY A 129 -12.10 -11.45 -10.13
N GLY A 130 -11.15 -11.50 -9.19
CA GLY A 130 -9.96 -10.66 -9.15
C GLY A 130 -10.10 -9.33 -8.42
N GLY A 131 -11.17 -9.10 -7.66
CA GLY A 131 -11.40 -7.82 -7.00
C GLY A 131 -10.28 -7.39 -6.02
N ARG A 132 -9.61 -8.32 -5.35
CA ARG A 132 -8.50 -7.96 -4.44
C ARG A 132 -7.29 -7.43 -5.21
N SER A 133 -7.04 -8.01 -6.39
CA SER A 133 -6.00 -7.50 -7.29
C SER A 133 -6.27 -6.05 -7.69
N GLN A 134 -7.53 -5.68 -7.94
CA GLN A 134 -7.89 -4.30 -8.28
C GLN A 134 -7.64 -3.34 -7.12
N TYR A 135 -8.00 -3.71 -5.89
CA TYR A 135 -7.75 -2.85 -4.72
C TYR A 135 -6.26 -2.63 -4.46
N HIS A 136 -5.43 -3.68 -4.57
CA HIS A 136 -3.98 -3.52 -4.47
C HIS A 136 -3.43 -2.62 -5.60
N LEU A 137 -3.92 -2.77 -6.83
CA LEU A 137 -3.52 -1.92 -7.95
C LEU A 137 -3.93 -0.44 -7.72
N ARG A 138 -5.12 -0.19 -7.17
CA ARG A 138 -5.56 1.16 -6.77
C ARG A 138 -4.62 1.78 -5.75
N GLN A 139 -4.21 1.01 -4.74
CA GLN A 139 -3.24 1.47 -3.75
C GLN A 139 -1.89 1.86 -4.38
N VAL A 140 -1.41 1.11 -5.36
CA VAL A 140 -0.18 1.46 -6.10
C VAL A 140 -0.38 2.74 -6.91
N GLY A 141 -1.54 2.92 -7.55
CA GLY A 141 -1.81 4.14 -8.31
C GLY A 141 -1.86 5.41 -7.47
N VAL A 142 -2.15 5.34 -6.17
CA VAL A 142 -2.04 6.50 -5.27
C VAL A 142 -0.62 7.06 -5.26
N PHE A 143 0.40 6.19 -5.26
CA PHE A 143 1.80 6.64 -5.31
C PHE A 143 2.22 7.17 -6.69
N LEU A 144 1.59 6.67 -7.75
CA LEU A 144 1.93 6.99 -9.13
C LEU A 144 1.13 8.16 -9.72
N ASP A 145 0.27 8.78 -8.91
CA ASP A 145 -0.70 9.82 -9.31
C ASP A 145 -1.63 9.35 -10.45
N LEU A 146 -2.09 8.10 -10.40
CA LEU A 146 -3.10 7.57 -11.31
C LEU A 146 -4.52 7.85 -10.80
N HIS A 147 -5.38 8.37 -11.69
CA HIS A 147 -6.76 8.69 -11.35
C HIS A 147 -7.70 7.55 -11.72
N PHE A 148 -7.88 6.60 -10.81
CA PHE A 148 -8.74 5.45 -11.09
C PHE A 148 -10.23 5.78 -11.06
N ILE A 149 -10.97 5.29 -12.06
CA ILE A 149 -12.43 5.26 -12.04
C ILE A 149 -12.87 4.25 -10.97
N ASN A 150 -13.65 4.72 -10.00
CA ASN A 150 -14.09 3.90 -8.86
C ASN A 150 -15.33 3.07 -9.15
N LYS A 151 -16.21 3.51 -10.07
CA LYS A 151 -17.42 2.76 -10.46
C LYS A 151 -17.72 2.91 -11.96
N PRO A 152 -18.33 1.90 -12.59
CA PRO A 152 -18.65 0.58 -12.04
C PRO A 152 -17.40 -0.32 -11.94
N GLU A 153 -17.37 -1.20 -10.93
CA GLU A 153 -16.33 -2.22 -10.79
C GLU A 153 -16.70 -3.48 -11.60
N LEU A 154 -15.76 -4.03 -12.36
CA LEU A 154 -15.96 -5.25 -13.13
C LEU A 154 -15.05 -6.38 -12.63
N PHE A 155 -15.65 -7.28 -11.85
CA PHE A 155 -15.04 -8.54 -11.41
C PHE A 155 -15.75 -9.70 -12.08
N VAL A 156 -15.02 -10.49 -12.87
CA VAL A 156 -15.58 -11.62 -13.61
C VAL A 156 -15.13 -12.94 -12.99
N GLN A 157 -16.10 -13.70 -12.50
CA GLN A 157 -15.88 -15.05 -11.97
C GLN A 157 -15.71 -16.04 -13.13
N ALA A 158 -14.51 -16.10 -13.69
CA ALA A 158 -14.26 -16.70 -14.99
C ALA A 158 -14.48 -18.22 -15.05
N PHE A 159 -14.40 -18.91 -13.91
CA PHE A 159 -14.52 -20.38 -13.83
C PHE A 159 -15.90 -20.86 -13.39
N GLN A 160 -16.84 -19.96 -13.08
CA GLN A 160 -18.19 -20.36 -12.72
C GLN A 160 -19.04 -20.66 -13.97
N PRO A 161 -19.88 -21.71 -13.97
CA PRO A 161 -20.84 -21.95 -15.04
C PRO A 161 -21.96 -20.88 -15.06
N PRO A 162 -22.61 -20.61 -16.21
CA PRO A 162 -22.24 -21.05 -17.57
C PRO A 162 -20.89 -20.46 -18.00
N SER A 163 -20.21 -21.01 -19.01
CA SER A 163 -18.87 -20.48 -19.39
C SER A 163 -18.94 -19.02 -19.84
N LYS A 164 -18.02 -18.19 -19.32
CA LYS A 164 -17.94 -16.76 -19.66
C LYS A 164 -17.02 -16.49 -20.84
N PHE A 165 -16.08 -17.40 -21.08
CA PHE A 165 -15.05 -17.28 -22.10
C PHE A 165 -14.98 -18.55 -22.96
N ASP A 166 -14.53 -18.41 -24.20
CA ASP A 166 -14.21 -19.53 -25.08
C ASP A 166 -12.79 -20.11 -24.84
N SER A 167 -12.39 -21.11 -25.64
CA SER A 167 -11.08 -21.75 -25.55
C SER A 167 -9.89 -20.83 -25.88
N ASP A 168 -10.13 -19.77 -26.66
CA ASP A 168 -9.13 -18.75 -27.01
C ASP A 168 -9.10 -17.60 -25.99
N GLY A 169 -9.96 -17.69 -24.98
CA GLY A 169 -10.13 -16.73 -23.91
C GLY A 169 -10.91 -15.49 -24.32
N ASN A 170 -11.65 -15.50 -25.43
CA ASN A 170 -12.56 -14.40 -25.80
C ASN A 170 -13.80 -14.43 -24.91
N LEU A 171 -14.31 -13.23 -24.57
CA LEU A 171 -15.55 -13.10 -23.82
C LEU A 171 -16.74 -13.47 -24.72
N ILE A 172 -17.57 -14.42 -24.27
CA ILE A 172 -18.79 -14.86 -24.97
C ILE A 172 -20.06 -14.47 -24.22
N ASP A 173 -19.95 -14.15 -22.92
CA ASP A 173 -21.08 -13.80 -22.07
C ASP A 173 -21.61 -12.40 -22.41
N PRO A 174 -22.88 -12.26 -22.86
CA PRO A 174 -23.45 -10.98 -23.27
C PRO A 174 -23.69 -10.04 -22.10
N GLU A 175 -23.97 -10.56 -20.89
CA GLU A 175 -24.21 -9.74 -19.70
C GLU A 175 -22.90 -9.05 -19.26
N ILE A 176 -21.80 -9.80 -19.26
CA ILE A 176 -20.48 -9.23 -18.95
C ILE A 176 -20.05 -8.25 -20.04
N ARG A 177 -20.37 -8.52 -21.32
CA ARG A 177 -20.10 -7.57 -22.41
C ARG A 177 -20.84 -6.25 -22.19
N GLU A 178 -22.09 -6.28 -21.74
CA GLU A 178 -22.86 -5.08 -21.43
C GLU A 178 -22.32 -4.35 -20.18
N ARG A 179 -21.96 -5.08 -19.12
CA ARG A 179 -21.30 -4.48 -17.95
C ARG A 179 -19.96 -3.84 -18.29
N LEU A 180 -19.18 -4.47 -19.17
CA LEU A 180 -17.92 -3.93 -19.67
C LEU A 180 -18.15 -2.63 -20.47
N LYS A 181 -19.25 -2.53 -21.22
CA LYS A 181 -19.67 -1.29 -21.88
C LYS A 181 -19.97 -0.18 -20.87
N GLN A 182 -20.58 -0.51 -19.73
CA GLN A 182 -20.79 0.47 -18.64
C GLN A 182 -19.49 0.88 -17.94
N THR A 183 -18.47 0.01 -17.91
CA THR A 183 -17.12 0.33 -17.43
C THR A 183 -16.35 1.20 -18.44
N GLN A 184 -16.77 1.26 -19.72
CA GLN A 184 -16.13 2.10 -20.73
C GLN A 184 -16.46 3.58 -20.53
N MET A 185 -15.52 4.26 -19.86
CA MET A 185 -14.63 5.31 -20.38
C MET A 185 -15.18 6.42 -21.32
N GLY A 186 -16.39 6.39 -21.88
CA GLY A 186 -16.92 7.46 -22.74
C GLY A 186 -17.32 8.72 -21.95
N PRO A 187 -18.35 8.67 -21.09
CA PRO A 187 -18.77 9.83 -20.31
C PRO A 187 -17.85 10.11 -19.10
N ASN A 188 -17.19 9.09 -18.54
CA ASN A 188 -16.39 9.23 -17.32
C ASN A 188 -14.96 9.72 -17.57
N ILE A 189 -14.33 9.44 -18.73
CA ILE A 189 -13.02 10.04 -19.05
C ILE A 189 -13.18 11.54 -19.26
N ASN A 190 -14.22 12.00 -19.95
CA ASN A 190 -14.43 13.44 -20.14
C ASN A 190 -14.52 14.18 -18.80
N LEU A 191 -15.22 13.61 -17.80
CA LEU A 191 -15.30 14.19 -16.46
C LEU A 191 -13.95 14.21 -15.73
N VAL A 192 -13.13 13.18 -15.87
CA VAL A 192 -11.76 13.17 -15.30
C VAL A 192 -10.83 14.10 -16.08
N SER A 193 -10.94 14.17 -17.42
CA SER A 193 -10.12 15.03 -18.25
C SER A 193 -10.49 16.50 -18.09
N GLU A 194 -11.78 16.84 -17.94
CA GLU A 194 -12.26 18.22 -17.69
C GLU A 194 -11.85 18.68 -16.28
N SER A 195 -12.02 17.83 -15.26
CA SER A 195 -11.53 18.15 -13.91
C SER A 195 -10.00 18.27 -13.84
N SER A 196 -9.25 17.46 -14.60
CA SER A 196 -7.79 17.57 -14.73
C SER A 196 -7.34 18.77 -15.58
N HIS A 197 -8.07 19.14 -16.64
CA HIS A 197 -7.78 20.34 -17.44
C HIS A 197 -8.02 21.61 -16.64
N ASP A 198 -9.14 21.70 -15.91
CA ASP A 198 -9.44 22.86 -15.07
C ASP A 198 -8.46 22.98 -13.89
N ALA A 199 -8.11 21.87 -13.25
CA ALA A 199 -7.06 21.85 -12.23
C ALA A 199 -5.69 22.25 -12.81
N GLY A 200 -5.34 21.75 -13.99
CA GLY A 200 -4.07 22.04 -14.68
C GLY A 200 -3.97 23.48 -15.22
N VAL A 201 -5.08 24.07 -15.69
CA VAL A 201 -5.14 25.47 -16.16
C VAL A 201 -5.09 26.44 -14.99
N ILE A 202 -5.74 26.11 -13.87
CA ILE A 202 -5.63 26.87 -12.61
C ILE A 202 -4.19 26.84 -12.08
N LEU A 203 -3.53 25.68 -12.12
CA LEU A 203 -2.13 25.53 -11.70
C LEU A 203 -1.13 26.22 -12.64
N ARG A 204 -1.36 26.23 -13.96
CA ARG A 204 -0.50 26.94 -14.93
C ARG A 204 -0.66 28.47 -14.91
N LYS A 205 -1.84 28.99 -14.54
CA LYS A 205 -2.07 30.43 -14.37
C LYS A 205 -1.48 31.01 -13.08
N LEU A 206 -1.08 30.16 -12.11
CA LEU A 206 -0.57 30.59 -10.80
C LEU A 206 0.96 30.63 -10.66
N GLY A 207 1.72 30.57 -11.77
CA GLY A 207 3.11 31.02 -11.80
C GLY A 207 4.16 29.90 -11.80
N GLY A 208 5.15 30.05 -12.68
CA GLY A 208 6.25 29.10 -12.85
C GLY A 208 7.22 29.07 -11.69
N PHE A 209 7.65 27.87 -11.31
CA PHE A 209 8.84 27.62 -10.51
C PHE A 209 9.51 26.32 -10.98
N HIS A 210 10.83 26.37 -11.16
CA HIS A 210 11.67 25.20 -11.40
C HIS A 210 11.57 24.21 -10.23
N VAL A 211 11.42 22.92 -10.57
CA VAL A 211 11.29 21.82 -9.62
C VAL A 211 12.67 21.20 -9.38
N ASN A 212 13.23 21.42 -8.19
CA ASN A 212 14.07 20.44 -7.50
C ASN A 212 13.20 19.87 -6.36
N SER A 213 12.92 18.57 -6.42
CA SER A 213 12.07 17.77 -5.51
C SER A 213 12.52 17.81 -4.03
N PRO A 214 11.72 17.35 -3.02
CA PRO A 214 10.58 16.44 -3.17
C PRO A 214 9.30 16.75 -2.34
N PHE A 215 8.17 16.28 -2.89
CA PHE A 215 6.81 16.17 -2.33
C PHE A 215 5.92 17.43 -2.24
N PRO A 216 4.93 17.56 -3.14
CA PRO A 216 3.67 18.24 -2.87
C PRO A 216 2.52 17.22 -2.72
N ASN A 217 1.87 17.26 -1.56
CA ASN A 217 0.65 16.49 -1.25
C ASN A 217 -0.58 17.22 -1.86
N PRO A 218 -1.50 16.58 -2.61
CA PRO A 218 -2.54 17.30 -3.37
C PRO A 218 -3.74 17.84 -2.55
N TRP A 219 -3.66 17.87 -1.23
CA TRP A 219 -4.75 18.37 -0.36
C TRP A 219 -4.56 19.82 0.13
N ALA A 220 -3.63 20.58 -0.46
CA ALA A 220 -3.44 22.00 -0.13
C ALA A 220 -4.35 22.91 -0.98
N GLY A 221 -5.65 22.87 -0.74
CA GLY A 221 -6.61 23.82 -1.31
C GLY A 221 -7.68 24.17 -0.27
N PHE A 222 -7.70 25.44 0.16
CA PHE A 222 -8.57 26.02 1.20
C PHE A 222 -8.26 25.61 2.65
N ILE A 223 -7.12 26.04 3.19
CA ILE A 223 -6.91 26.59 4.54
C ILE A 223 -5.46 27.12 4.53
N HIS A 224 -5.24 28.40 4.85
CA HIS A 224 -3.88 28.89 5.09
C HIS A 224 -3.40 28.34 6.45
N VAL A 225 -2.75 27.17 6.43
CA VAL A 225 -2.03 26.63 7.59
C VAL A 225 -0.60 27.17 7.55
N ARG A 226 -0.23 28.00 8.52
CA ARG A 226 1.15 28.47 8.70
C ARG A 226 1.86 27.52 9.66
N PHE A 227 2.83 26.75 9.18
CA PHE A 227 3.76 26.02 10.05
C PHE A 227 5.00 26.89 10.29
N PRO A 228 5.46 27.09 11.55
CA PRO A 228 6.77 27.70 11.78
C PRO A 228 7.87 26.74 11.34
N ASN A 229 8.85 27.26 10.59
CA ASN A 229 10.06 26.56 10.19
C ASN A 229 10.73 25.88 11.40
N SER A 230 11.03 24.59 11.29
CA SER A 230 11.97 23.88 12.18
C SER A 230 13.41 24.29 11.86
N GLY A 231 13.71 25.58 12.06
CA GLY A 231 15.07 26.09 12.15
C GLY A 231 15.59 25.84 13.56
N ARG A 232 16.68 25.09 13.64
CA ARG A 232 17.57 24.85 14.79
C ARG A 232 17.60 26.06 15.77
N ALA A 233 16.81 25.99 16.84
CA ALA A 233 16.81 27.01 17.88
C ALA A 233 17.76 26.59 19.00
N MET A 234 18.88 27.32 19.09
CA MET A 234 19.72 27.40 20.29
C MET A 234 18.84 27.74 21.50
N ALA A 235 19.02 27.01 22.60
CA ALA A 235 18.34 27.26 23.85
C ALA A 235 18.70 28.65 24.40
N ASN A 236 17.69 29.44 24.77
CA ASN A 236 17.82 30.58 25.66
C ASN A 236 16.74 30.45 26.74
N PRO A 237 17.07 30.35 28.04
CA PRO A 237 16.08 30.19 29.10
C PRO A 237 15.78 31.56 29.72
N MET A 238 14.63 32.16 29.41
CA MET A 238 13.90 33.08 30.30
C MET A 238 12.71 33.70 29.57
N ALA A 239 11.52 33.13 29.77
CA ALA A 239 10.25 33.87 29.73
C ALA A 239 9.22 33.02 30.49
N ALA A 240 8.73 33.55 31.61
CA ALA A 240 7.70 32.91 32.42
C ALA A 240 6.36 32.86 31.67
N GLU A 241 5.77 31.67 31.56
CA GLU A 241 4.39 31.50 31.08
C GLU A 241 3.38 31.95 32.15
N PRO A 242 2.31 32.70 31.81
CA PRO A 242 1.22 32.98 32.72
C PRO A 242 0.30 31.76 32.88
N PRO A 243 -0.36 31.59 34.04
CA PRO A 243 -1.02 30.35 34.40
C PRO A 243 -2.45 30.27 33.85
N HIS A 244 -2.87 29.04 33.53
CA HIS A 244 -4.24 28.59 33.23
C HIS A 244 -4.82 28.87 31.83
N ALA A 245 -4.42 28.03 30.86
CA ALA A 245 -5.33 27.57 29.79
C ALA A 245 -4.94 26.15 29.36
N GLY A 246 -5.24 25.17 30.22
CA GLY A 246 -5.15 23.76 29.87
C GLY A 246 -6.23 23.42 28.83
N GLY A 247 -5.82 23.19 27.59
CA GLY A 247 -6.74 22.80 26.53
C GLY A 247 -6.01 22.18 25.36
N SER A 248 -5.61 20.91 25.48
CA SER A 248 -5.31 20.09 24.32
C SER A 248 -6.55 20.02 23.42
N GLY A 249 -6.48 20.57 22.21
CA GLY A 249 -7.62 20.57 21.30
C GLY A 249 -7.48 21.53 20.11
N LEU A 250 -8.48 21.53 19.23
CA LEU A 250 -8.55 22.40 18.07
C LEU A 250 -8.74 23.86 18.50
N VAL A 251 -7.81 24.74 18.11
CA VAL A 251 -7.87 26.18 18.37
C VAL A 251 -8.11 26.91 17.05
N LEU A 252 -8.97 27.92 17.06
CA LEU A 252 -9.33 28.75 15.91
C LEU A 252 -8.77 30.15 16.08
N ALA A 253 -8.28 30.77 15.02
CA ALA A 253 -8.00 32.20 15.00
C ALA A 253 -9.33 32.97 15.07
N ASN A 254 -9.38 33.97 15.94
CA ASN A 254 -10.58 34.80 16.13
C ASN A 254 -10.70 35.82 14.99
N ASN A 255 -11.40 35.45 13.92
CA ASN A 255 -11.71 36.32 12.79
C ASN A 255 -12.91 37.24 13.09
N ASP A 256 -13.19 38.17 12.19
CA ASP A 256 -14.26 39.16 12.42
C ASP A 256 -15.66 38.53 12.53
N THR A 257 -15.91 37.41 11.83
CA THR A 257 -17.19 36.69 11.89
C THR A 257 -17.39 35.99 13.24
N ILE A 258 -16.37 35.33 13.77
CA ILE A 258 -16.38 34.69 15.09
C ILE A 258 -16.49 35.76 16.17
N ARG A 259 -15.75 36.88 16.04
CA ARG A 259 -15.82 37.99 17.00
C ARG A 259 -17.19 38.63 17.04
N SER A 260 -17.79 38.93 15.89
CA SER A 260 -19.13 39.49 15.80
C SER A 260 -20.18 38.56 16.40
N PHE A 261 -20.04 37.26 16.18
CA PHE A 261 -20.89 36.25 16.80
C PHE A 261 -20.75 36.24 18.32
N LEU A 262 -19.52 36.15 18.86
CA LEU A 262 -19.28 36.14 20.30
C LEU A 262 -19.77 37.40 21.00
N VAL A 263 -19.58 38.58 20.39
CA VAL A 263 -20.07 39.86 20.93
C VAL A 263 -21.60 39.94 20.91
N SER A 264 -22.25 39.41 19.86
CA SER A 264 -23.71 39.35 19.79
C SER A 264 -24.27 38.42 20.87
N THR A 265 -23.66 37.25 21.04
CA THR A 265 -24.09 36.24 22.00
C THR A 265 -23.82 36.65 23.45
N ALA A 266 -22.75 37.42 23.72
CA ALA A 266 -22.50 37.98 25.05
C ALA A 266 -23.60 38.97 25.50
N LYS A 267 -24.28 39.63 24.56
CA LYS A 267 -25.37 40.58 24.81
C LYS A 267 -26.76 39.93 24.83
N ASP A 268 -26.86 38.66 24.46
CA ASP A 268 -28.15 37.96 24.41
C ASP A 268 -28.54 37.43 25.79
N VAL A 269 -29.32 38.24 26.51
CA VAL A 269 -29.80 37.96 27.87
C VAL A 269 -30.98 36.97 27.88
N ARG A 270 -31.60 36.68 26.72
CA ARG A 270 -32.91 35.99 26.70
C ARG A 270 -32.80 34.46 26.67
N HIS A 271 -31.72 33.93 26.12
CA HIS A 271 -31.66 32.51 25.75
C HIS A 271 -30.41 31.76 26.24
N LEU A 272 -29.40 32.45 26.75
CA LEU A 272 -28.13 31.82 27.15
C LEU A 272 -27.87 31.91 28.67
N PRO A 273 -27.38 30.82 29.30
CA PRO A 273 -26.89 30.85 30.68
C PRO A 273 -25.75 31.87 30.89
N ASP A 274 -25.71 32.50 32.06
CA ASP A 274 -24.74 33.54 32.44
C ASP A 274 -23.29 33.08 32.23
N GLU A 275 -22.98 31.83 32.59
CA GLU A 275 -21.64 31.24 32.39
C GLU A 275 -21.19 31.25 30.93
N LEU A 276 -22.10 30.98 29.98
CA LEU A 276 -21.77 30.97 28.55
C LEU A 276 -21.69 32.39 27.98
N ARG A 277 -22.40 33.35 28.57
CA ARG A 277 -22.31 34.78 28.21
C ARG A 277 -20.98 35.37 28.65
N ASP A 278 -20.54 35.03 29.87
CA ASP A 278 -19.24 35.41 30.40
C ASP A 278 -18.11 34.76 29.59
N LEU A 279 -18.26 33.48 29.23
CA LEU A 279 -17.33 32.78 28.34
C LEU A 279 -17.24 33.46 26.96
N ALA A 280 -18.37 33.83 26.37
CA ALA A 280 -18.42 34.52 25.07
C ALA A 280 -17.77 35.91 25.14
N SER A 281 -18.02 36.65 26.23
CA SER A 281 -17.41 37.95 26.50
C SER A 281 -15.89 37.85 26.62
N ALA A 282 -15.39 36.90 27.43
CA ALA A 282 -13.96 36.65 27.58
C ALA A 282 -13.31 36.30 26.23
N LEU A 283 -13.88 35.33 25.49
CA LEU A 283 -13.36 34.86 24.21
C LEU A 283 -13.39 35.91 23.10
N SER A 284 -14.27 36.91 23.17
CA SER A 284 -14.36 37.98 22.17
C SER A 284 -13.08 38.84 22.09
N SER A 285 -12.35 38.94 23.21
CA SER A 285 -11.13 39.74 23.34
C SER A 285 -9.84 38.97 22.97
N HIS A 286 -9.90 37.63 22.93
CA HIS A 286 -8.75 36.79 22.64
C HIS A 286 -8.47 36.68 21.13
N SER A 287 -7.20 36.60 20.75
CA SER A 287 -6.77 36.37 19.36
C SER A 287 -7.05 34.95 18.87
N THR A 288 -7.23 34.00 19.80
CA THR A 288 -7.49 32.58 19.53
C THR A 288 -8.63 32.06 20.39
N VAL A 289 -9.49 31.22 19.82
CA VAL A 289 -10.68 30.66 20.45
C VAL A 289 -10.64 29.13 20.40
N PRO A 290 -10.72 28.42 21.54
CA PRO A 290 -10.86 26.96 21.54
C PRO A 290 -12.17 26.52 20.88
N TYR A 291 -12.11 25.56 19.95
CA TYR A 291 -13.29 25.06 19.23
C TYR A 291 -14.34 24.47 20.18
N ARG A 292 -13.90 23.81 21.26
CA ARG A 292 -14.79 23.22 22.26
C ARG A 292 -15.70 24.28 22.90
N SER A 293 -15.12 25.42 23.28
CA SER A 293 -15.83 26.55 23.89
C SER A 293 -16.75 27.25 22.89
N LEU A 294 -16.32 27.40 21.64
CA LEU A 294 -17.16 27.97 20.59
C LEU A 294 -18.35 27.05 20.24
N ARG A 295 -18.13 25.74 20.23
CA ARG A 295 -19.16 24.72 19.99
C ARG A 295 -20.20 24.71 21.10
N SER A 296 -19.80 24.84 22.37
CA SER A 296 -20.75 24.88 23.49
C SER A 296 -21.67 26.10 23.37
N ILE A 297 -21.11 27.29 23.09
CA ILE A 297 -21.88 28.52 22.86
C ILE A 297 -22.84 28.35 21.67
N TRP A 298 -22.35 27.85 20.53
CA TRP A 298 -23.19 27.66 19.32
C TRP A 298 -24.32 26.64 19.55
N SER A 299 -24.06 25.57 20.30
CA SER A 299 -25.06 24.54 20.58
C SER A 299 -26.15 25.00 21.56
N ALA A 300 -25.86 25.97 22.41
CA ALA A 300 -26.79 26.51 23.40
C ALA A 300 -27.85 27.44 22.77
N LEU A 301 -27.60 27.99 21.58
CA LEU A 301 -28.57 28.83 20.87
C LEU A 301 -29.72 28.02 20.27
N PRO A 302 -30.93 28.60 20.14
CA PRO A 302 -32.03 28.00 19.39
C PRO A 302 -31.67 27.78 17.91
N PRO A 303 -32.21 26.76 17.22
CA PRO A 303 -31.89 26.48 15.82
C PRO A 303 -32.13 27.64 14.85
N THR A 304 -33.04 28.56 15.18
CA THR A 304 -33.39 29.76 14.39
C THR A 304 -32.30 30.83 14.42
N ASP A 305 -31.54 30.92 15.52
CA ASP A 305 -30.55 31.98 15.75
C ASP A 305 -29.11 31.47 15.54
N ARG A 306 -28.95 30.21 15.13
CA ARG A 306 -27.64 29.62 14.85
C ARG A 306 -27.10 30.08 13.49
N PRO A 307 -25.95 30.78 13.44
CA PRO A 307 -25.29 31.04 12.17
C PRO A 307 -24.85 29.72 11.54
N ALA A 308 -24.94 29.63 10.22
CA ALA A 308 -24.43 28.47 9.49
C ALA A 308 -22.92 28.33 9.73
N LEU A 309 -22.46 27.13 10.13
CA LEU A 309 -21.06 26.87 10.46
C LEU A 309 -20.09 27.24 9.33
N ARG A 310 -20.52 27.04 8.08
CA ARG A 310 -19.76 27.45 6.88
C ARG A 310 -19.48 28.96 6.83
N CYS A 311 -20.42 29.78 7.30
CA CYS A 311 -20.28 31.24 7.32
C CYS A 311 -19.49 31.67 8.57
N LEU A 312 -19.70 30.99 9.69
CA LEU A 312 -18.99 31.28 10.94
C LEU A 312 -17.48 31.03 10.78
N PHE A 313 -17.09 29.92 10.15
CA PHE A 313 -15.69 29.54 9.94
C PHE A 313 -15.07 30.05 8.63
N ALA A 314 -15.80 30.85 7.86
CA ALA A 314 -15.25 31.43 6.63
C ALA A 314 -14.02 32.30 6.95
N GLY A 315 -12.86 31.92 6.41
CA GLY A 315 -11.59 32.62 6.65
C GLY A 315 -10.98 32.40 8.05
N ALA A 316 -11.48 31.46 8.85
CA ALA A 316 -10.87 31.13 10.13
C ALA A 316 -9.58 30.30 9.94
N GLY A 317 -8.49 30.74 10.56
CA GLY A 317 -7.24 29.97 10.60
C GLY A 317 -7.31 28.87 11.67
N PHE A 318 -7.06 27.61 11.30
CA PHE A 318 -7.03 26.51 12.26
C PHE A 318 -5.60 26.36 12.81
N VAL A 319 -5.45 26.51 14.13
CA VAL A 319 -4.20 26.28 14.83
C VAL A 319 -4.25 24.89 15.45
N PHE A 320 -3.53 23.97 14.84
CA PHE A 320 -3.27 22.66 15.43
C PHE A 320 -2.05 22.78 16.34
N SER A 321 -2.28 22.78 17.65
CA SER A 321 -1.19 22.48 18.57
C SER A 321 -0.80 21.03 18.35
N SER A 322 0.41 20.79 17.82
CA SER A 322 0.94 19.44 17.70
C SER A 322 0.81 18.75 19.06
N PRO A 323 0.29 17.51 19.14
CA PRO A 323 0.36 16.77 20.38
C PRO A 323 1.81 16.77 20.87
N LYS A 324 1.99 16.86 22.20
CA LYS A 324 3.33 16.79 22.80
C LYS A 324 4.06 15.58 22.18
N PRO A 325 5.30 15.74 21.69
CA PRO A 325 6.06 14.62 21.14
C PRO A 325 6.04 13.48 22.15
N ARG A 326 5.65 12.29 21.70
CA ARG A 326 5.64 11.12 22.58
C ARG A 326 7.08 10.89 23.03
N GLU A 327 7.33 11.01 24.32
CA GLU A 327 8.65 10.68 24.87
C GLU A 327 8.92 9.19 24.57
N LYS A 328 10.10 8.90 24.02
CA LYS A 328 10.52 7.53 23.72
C LYS A 328 10.61 6.78 25.06
N SER A 329 10.09 5.55 25.13
CA SER A 329 10.26 4.70 26.31
C SER A 329 11.74 4.47 26.61
N GLU A 330 12.08 4.27 27.88
CA GLU A 330 13.46 4.01 28.30
C GLU A 330 14.02 2.75 27.61
N ASP A 331 13.21 1.70 27.46
CA ASP A 331 13.59 0.49 26.73
C ASP A 331 13.95 0.76 25.27
N LEU A 332 13.22 1.65 24.60
CA LEU A 332 13.50 2.01 23.22
C LEU A 332 14.80 2.80 23.11
N LYS A 333 15.10 3.67 24.09
CA LYS A 333 16.37 4.40 24.16
C LYS A 333 17.53 3.44 24.37
N GLU A 334 17.39 2.46 25.24
CA GLU A 334 18.43 1.47 25.51
C GLU A 334 18.67 0.55 24.31
N ARG A 335 17.61 0.11 23.61
CA ARG A 335 17.72 -0.68 22.38
C ARG A 335 18.43 0.11 21.27
N LEU A 336 18.10 1.39 21.10
CA LEU A 336 18.78 2.25 20.12
C LEU A 336 20.25 2.45 20.46
N LYS A 337 20.60 2.56 21.74
CA LYS A 337 21.98 2.65 22.20
C LYS A 337 22.76 1.37 21.91
N LYS A 338 22.19 0.19 22.21
CA LYS A 338 22.79 -1.12 21.89
C LYS A 338 23.01 -1.29 20.39
N LEU A 339 22.07 -0.85 19.56
CA LEU A 339 22.22 -0.89 18.11
C LEU A 339 23.34 0.03 17.62
N ALA A 340 23.44 1.25 18.16
CA ALA A 340 24.52 2.18 17.84
C ALA A 340 25.89 1.60 18.21
N GLU A 341 26.05 1.09 19.43
CA GLU A 341 27.29 0.43 19.88
C GLU A 341 27.64 -0.79 19.01
N SER A 342 26.63 -1.54 18.55
CA SER A 342 26.85 -2.68 17.65
C SER A 342 27.33 -2.26 16.26
N ALA A 343 26.85 -1.11 15.75
CA ALA A 343 27.28 -0.56 14.47
C ALA A 343 28.73 -0.05 14.55
N GLU A 344 29.07 0.70 15.61
CA GLU A 344 30.44 1.17 15.85
C GLU A 344 31.43 0.01 16.00
N ARG A 345 31.04 -1.06 16.70
CA ARG A 345 31.87 -2.29 16.81
C ARG A 345 32.08 -2.96 15.45
N ARG A 346 31.09 -2.97 14.57
CA ARG A 346 31.22 -3.52 13.21
C ARG A 346 32.16 -2.68 12.35
N GLU A 347 32.01 -1.36 12.38
CA GLU A 347 32.92 -0.45 11.68
C GLU A 347 34.37 -0.60 12.18
N TYR A 348 34.58 -0.68 13.49
CA TYR A 348 35.89 -0.95 14.06
C TYR A 348 36.46 -2.32 13.62
N GLN A 349 35.63 -3.36 13.57
CA GLN A 349 36.04 -4.68 13.10
C GLN A 349 36.41 -4.69 11.62
N GLU A 350 35.74 -3.91 10.77
CA GLU A 350 36.13 -3.74 9.37
C GLU A 350 37.48 -3.04 9.23
N LEU A 351 37.75 -2.02 10.05
CA LEU A 351 39.04 -1.32 10.04
C LEU A 351 40.22 -2.20 10.51
N VAL A 352 39.98 -3.17 11.39
CA VAL A 352 41.04 -4.05 11.96
C VAL A 352 41.11 -5.41 11.23
N LYS A 353 40.29 -5.61 10.19
CA LYS A 353 40.16 -6.86 9.44
C LYS A 353 41.47 -7.35 8.80
N ASP A 354 42.37 -6.43 8.46
CA ASP A 354 43.65 -6.75 7.81
C ASP A 354 44.77 -7.11 8.81
N ILE A 355 44.57 -6.83 10.11
CA ILE A 355 45.57 -7.03 11.17
C ILE A 355 45.16 -8.18 12.12
N ALA A 356 43.86 -8.37 12.33
CA ALA A 356 43.37 -9.44 13.19
C ALA A 356 43.36 -10.80 12.46
N PRO A 357 43.80 -11.90 13.12
CA PRO A 357 43.65 -13.23 12.55
C PRO A 357 42.17 -13.52 12.31
N LYS A 358 41.84 -13.99 11.09
CA LYS A 358 40.48 -14.41 10.71
C LYS A 358 39.97 -15.43 11.74
N ARG A 359 39.06 -15.01 12.62
CA ARG A 359 38.26 -15.96 13.37
C ARG A 359 37.30 -16.60 12.38
N GLU A 360 37.44 -17.91 12.18
CA GLU A 360 36.39 -18.71 11.57
C GLU A 360 35.14 -18.53 12.43
N ALA A 361 34.21 -17.72 11.94
CA ALA A 361 32.91 -17.61 12.56
C ALA A 361 32.24 -18.98 12.40
N ALA A 362 31.98 -19.66 13.51
CA ALA A 362 31.03 -20.75 13.53
C ALA A 362 29.68 -20.17 13.13
N GLU A 363 29.35 -20.24 11.84
CA GLU A 363 28.04 -19.84 11.35
C GLU A 363 27.00 -20.73 12.04
N PRO A 364 25.99 -20.16 12.72
CA PRO A 364 24.95 -20.94 13.38
C PRO A 364 23.96 -21.55 12.38
N PHE A 365 24.16 -21.31 11.08
CA PHE A 365 23.35 -21.86 10.02
C PHE A 365 24.10 -22.98 9.31
N SER A 366 23.64 -24.19 9.61
CA SER A 366 24.01 -25.47 9.02
C SER A 366 24.44 -25.33 7.56
N SER A 367 25.71 -25.61 7.30
CA SER A 367 26.24 -25.72 5.95
C SER A 367 25.38 -26.71 5.16
N TYR A 368 25.16 -26.47 3.88
CA TYR A 368 24.44 -27.39 2.98
C TYR A 368 24.96 -28.84 3.08
N LYS A 369 26.24 -29.02 3.45
CA LYS A 369 26.85 -30.32 3.74
C LYS A 369 26.29 -31.01 4.98
N ASP A 370 25.96 -30.26 6.03
CA ASP A 370 25.37 -30.79 7.26
C ASP A 370 23.88 -31.13 7.06
N GLN A 371 23.16 -30.37 6.23
CA GLN A 371 21.79 -30.71 5.83
C GLN A 371 21.71 -31.99 4.98
N ILE A 372 22.66 -32.17 4.05
CA ILE A 372 22.74 -33.42 3.26
C ILE A 372 23.10 -34.60 4.15
N GLY A 373 24.04 -34.42 5.09
CA GLY A 373 24.42 -35.44 6.06
C GLY A 373 23.26 -35.88 6.94
N PHE A 374 22.46 -34.93 7.43
CA PHE A 374 21.26 -35.22 8.21
C PHE A 374 20.21 -35.99 7.40
N GLY A 375 19.93 -35.57 6.17
CA GLY A 375 18.99 -36.25 5.28
C GLY A 375 19.40 -37.70 4.99
N LEU A 376 20.68 -37.94 4.70
CA LEU A 376 21.20 -39.28 4.43
C LEU A 376 21.13 -40.18 5.68
N HIS A 377 21.41 -39.63 6.85
CA HIS A 377 21.35 -40.37 8.11
C HIS A 377 19.92 -40.83 8.44
N VAL A 378 18.91 -39.97 8.22
CA VAL A 378 17.50 -40.31 8.43
C VAL A 378 17.07 -41.44 7.48
N VAL A 379 17.43 -41.36 6.20
CA VAL A 379 17.10 -42.40 5.22
C VAL A 379 17.75 -43.75 5.59
N LEU A 380 19.00 -43.74 6.06
CA LEU A 380 19.70 -44.93 6.50
C LEU A 380 18.99 -45.58 7.70
N ILE A 381 18.60 -44.79 8.71
CA ILE A 381 17.91 -45.27 9.91
C ILE A 381 16.53 -45.83 9.58
N MET A 382 15.79 -45.19 8.67
CA MET A 382 14.48 -45.69 8.23
C MET A 382 14.61 -47.04 7.53
N PHE A 383 15.62 -47.20 6.67
CA PHE A 383 15.86 -48.44 5.95
C PHE A 383 16.31 -49.57 6.87
N THR A 384 17.23 -49.31 7.80
CA THR A 384 17.68 -50.32 8.76
C THR A 384 16.57 -50.70 9.73
N GLY A 385 15.80 -49.73 10.24
CA GLY A 385 14.62 -49.97 11.07
C GLY A 385 13.57 -50.82 10.35
N TYR A 386 13.34 -50.57 9.07
CA TYR A 386 12.46 -51.38 8.25
C TYR A 386 12.95 -52.83 8.10
N LEU A 387 14.23 -53.03 7.79
CA LEU A 387 14.80 -54.37 7.64
C LEU A 387 14.76 -55.18 8.94
N VAL A 388 15.06 -54.54 10.07
CA VAL A 388 15.00 -55.18 11.39
C VAL A 388 13.57 -55.57 11.75
N GLY A 389 12.61 -54.65 11.57
CA GLY A 389 11.19 -54.94 11.82
C GLY A 389 10.65 -56.03 10.89
N PHE A 390 11.04 -56.00 9.61
CA PHE A 390 10.68 -57.02 8.63
C PHE A 390 11.25 -58.39 8.99
N ALA A 391 12.52 -58.46 9.39
CA ALA A 391 13.18 -59.72 9.78
C ALA A 391 12.57 -60.29 11.08
N ALA A 392 12.26 -59.44 12.06
CA ALA A 392 11.64 -59.84 13.31
C ALA A 392 10.24 -60.43 13.09
N PHE A 393 9.40 -59.77 12.28
CA PHE A 393 8.06 -60.27 11.97
C PHE A 393 8.09 -61.52 11.08
N ARG A 394 9.08 -61.61 10.18
CA ARG A 394 9.33 -62.83 9.40
C ARG A 394 9.70 -64.03 10.26
N ALA A 395 10.41 -63.81 11.36
CA ALA A 395 10.76 -64.86 12.32
C ALA A 395 9.57 -65.23 13.24
N LEU A 396 8.73 -64.26 13.61
CA LEU A 396 7.65 -64.45 14.58
C LEU A 396 6.34 -64.99 13.97
N PHE A 397 5.99 -64.59 12.74
CA PHE A 397 4.66 -64.83 12.17
C PHE A 397 4.64 -65.70 10.90
N ASN A 398 5.72 -66.44 10.63
CA ASN A 398 5.93 -67.22 9.39
C ASN A 398 5.76 -66.37 8.12
N HIS A 399 6.10 -66.90 6.93
CA HIS A 399 6.28 -66.15 5.67
C HIS A 399 5.02 -65.48 5.04
N SER A 400 4.10 -64.94 5.82
CA SER A 400 3.04 -64.05 5.34
C SER A 400 3.64 -62.72 4.90
N ALA A 401 3.55 -62.42 3.60
CA ALA A 401 4.10 -61.20 3.01
C ALA A 401 3.52 -59.92 3.64
N ALA A 402 2.22 -59.94 3.99
CA ALA A 402 1.54 -58.80 4.59
C ALA A 402 2.03 -58.50 6.01
N LEU A 403 2.24 -59.53 6.84
CA LEU A 403 2.72 -59.37 8.21
C LEU A 403 4.19 -58.93 8.26
N ASN A 404 5.01 -59.41 7.33
CA ASN A 404 6.41 -58.97 7.23
C ASN A 404 6.50 -57.49 6.83
N ALA A 405 5.69 -57.06 5.86
CA ALA A 405 5.62 -55.65 5.46
C ALA A 405 5.11 -54.75 6.61
N ALA A 406 4.11 -55.20 7.37
CA ALA A 406 3.62 -54.49 8.55
C ALA A 406 4.70 -54.36 9.63
N GLY A 407 5.46 -55.43 9.89
CA GLY A 407 6.60 -55.42 10.81
C GLY A 407 7.69 -54.44 10.38
N GLY A 408 8.00 -54.38 9.08
CA GLY A 408 8.95 -53.40 8.55
C GLY A 408 8.49 -51.95 8.74
N ILE A 409 7.22 -51.65 8.47
CA ILE A 409 6.66 -50.30 8.69
C ILE A 409 6.73 -49.93 10.18
N LEU A 410 6.40 -50.86 11.08
CA LEU A 410 6.46 -50.64 12.52
C LEU A 410 7.90 -50.41 13.01
N GLY A 411 8.86 -51.19 12.50
CA GLY A 411 10.29 -51.03 12.79
C GLY A 411 10.85 -49.68 12.30
N MET A 412 10.42 -49.24 11.12
CA MET A 412 10.77 -47.92 10.58
C MET A 412 10.25 -46.78 11.47
N MET A 413 8.98 -46.84 11.90
CA MET A 413 8.39 -45.83 12.79
C MET A 413 9.11 -45.77 14.14
N SER A 414 9.38 -46.94 14.75
CA SER A 414 10.12 -47.02 16.02
C SER A 414 11.54 -46.46 15.92
N ALA A 415 12.24 -46.70 14.81
CA ALA A 415 13.59 -46.18 14.59
C ALA A 415 13.62 -44.65 14.43
N VAL A 416 12.63 -44.07 13.73
CA VAL A 416 12.47 -42.62 13.61
C VAL A 416 12.18 -41.98 14.96
N VAL A 417 11.26 -42.56 15.73
CA VAL A 417 10.92 -42.07 17.07
C VAL A 417 12.14 -42.14 18.00
N GLY A 418 12.86 -43.27 18.02
CA GLY A 418 14.09 -43.43 18.80
C GLY A 418 15.15 -42.38 18.44
N ASN A 419 15.38 -42.13 17.16
CA ASN A 419 16.31 -41.09 16.71
C ASN A 419 15.87 -39.67 17.10
N CYS A 420 14.56 -39.37 17.08
CA CYS A 420 14.04 -38.09 17.57
C CYS A 420 14.28 -37.92 19.07
N TYR A 421 14.03 -38.95 19.88
CA TYR A 421 14.28 -38.89 21.33
C TYR A 421 15.77 -38.77 21.67
N SER A 422 16.65 -39.48 20.96
CA SER A 422 18.10 -39.39 21.16
C SER A 422 18.65 -38.01 20.80
N ASN A 423 18.20 -37.40 19.70
CA ASN A 423 18.64 -36.06 19.32
C ASN A 423 18.10 -34.98 20.28
N LEU A 424 16.87 -35.13 20.80
CA LEU A 424 16.32 -34.22 21.80
C LEU A 424 17.15 -34.21 23.10
N PHE A 425 17.66 -35.37 23.51
CA PHE A 425 18.47 -35.52 24.74
C PHE A 425 19.92 -35.03 24.58
N ILE A 426 20.48 -35.12 23.36
CA ILE A 426 21.83 -34.61 23.07
C ILE A 426 21.81 -33.07 22.97
N GLN A 427 20.70 -32.50 22.50
CA GLN A 427 20.56 -31.06 22.32
C GLN A 427 20.16 -30.32 23.62
N PHE A 428 19.56 -31.03 24.58
CA PHE A 428 19.19 -30.50 25.90
C PHE A 428 19.50 -31.53 27.00
N PRO A 429 20.71 -31.52 27.58
CA PRO A 429 21.13 -32.53 28.55
C PRO A 429 20.51 -32.34 29.94
N SER A 430 19.79 -31.24 30.19
CA SER A 430 19.12 -30.96 31.47
C SER A 430 17.71 -30.39 31.27
N LEU A 431 16.82 -30.62 32.24
CA LEU A 431 15.45 -30.07 32.24
C LEU A 431 15.47 -28.53 32.32
N ASP A 432 16.53 -27.95 32.90
CA ASP A 432 16.72 -26.50 33.05
C ASP A 432 17.02 -25.81 31.70
N ASP A 433 17.75 -26.47 30.79
CA ASP A 433 18.04 -25.94 29.44
C ASP A 433 16.78 -25.92 28.54
N MET A 434 15.86 -26.86 28.77
CA MET A 434 14.57 -26.91 28.07
C MET A 434 13.64 -25.78 28.52
N ILE A 435 13.69 -25.41 29.81
CA ILE A 435 12.89 -24.31 30.38
C ILE A 435 13.46 -22.94 29.98
N THR A 436 14.78 -22.76 29.98
CA THR A 436 15.40 -21.46 29.58
C THR A 436 15.16 -21.13 28.12
N THR A 437 15.18 -22.12 27.23
CA THR A 437 14.92 -21.91 25.80
C THR A 437 13.42 -21.70 25.51
N GLY A 438 12.54 -22.29 26.33
CA GLY A 438 11.08 -22.09 26.26
C GLY A 438 10.58 -20.81 26.94
N MET A 439 11.31 -20.27 27.93
CA MET A 439 10.95 -19.04 28.66
C MET A 439 11.38 -17.76 27.94
N SER A 440 12.25 -17.81 26.92
CA SER A 440 12.63 -16.59 26.16
C SER A 440 11.51 -16.01 25.28
N PHE A 441 10.29 -16.54 25.32
CA PHE A 441 9.13 -16.04 24.55
C PHE A 441 7.95 -15.55 25.41
N LYS A 442 8.08 -15.54 26.73
CA LYS A 442 7.06 -14.99 27.64
C LYS A 442 7.76 -14.40 28.85
N ASP A 443 7.84 -13.08 28.86
CA ASP A 443 7.80 -12.17 30.02
C ASP A 443 8.67 -10.94 29.72
N ASP A 444 8.07 -10.01 28.96
CA ASP A 444 8.42 -8.58 28.94
C ASP A 444 7.06 -7.85 29.08
N ASP A 445 6.46 -7.95 30.27
CA ASP A 445 5.35 -7.11 30.73
C ASP A 445 5.51 -6.95 32.26
N SER A 446 6.27 -5.93 32.66
CA SER A 446 6.09 -5.18 33.92
C SER A 446 6.84 -3.86 33.88
#